data_AF-A0A8J7NBZ8-F1
#
_entry.id   AF-A0A8J7NBZ8-F1
#
_cell.length_a   1.000
_cell.length_b   1.000
_cell.length_c   1.000
_cell.angle_alpha   90.00
_cell.angle_beta   90.00
_cell.angle_gamma   90.00
#
_symmetry.space_group_name_H-M   'P 1'
#
loop_
_entity.id
_entity.type
_entity.pdbx_description
1 polymer ?
#
loop_
_entity_poly.entity_id
_entity_poly.type
_entity_poly.pdbx_seq_one_letter_code
_entity_poly.pdbx_strand_id
1 'polypeptide(L)'
;MVETIDVLKTCGAMIKHMEGKKEMVVNCRNCIYGASVADYPQCMARTLDKLIEHPDVDSINFEEFYERIYTDKQTNLLKEVAQVLARLKSEHVWSPSHLGGDECSDYLTERSDYVTSLIHDRLRTDPIAGYFNLKETIERERSKAAQAGEEYRKCAIPYLKTLEEIKGLLESTTLIRQAMTIIFKLHKVPKGREIYKTIFESPIKPSFIRSRLETGAPKGVELVDSYKVLDAEVEIYRHPEKIEYLYYLYPPEYSLPPDQYFLLNKTKEIVSEQKIEGVEFEDPAETRRYFERIYEGTIADLAEQNKISIGYAEVQKLAKIVARYTVGFGLMEVVLSDNKVTDVYIDAPIGRYSVYLVHADYEQCETNIVYTIDEARSMISKFRAVS
;
A
#
# COMPACT_ATOMS: atom_id res chain seq x y z
N MET A 1 -27.67 -8.48 13.45
CA MET A 1 -27.14 -9.67 12.76
C MET A 1 -25.78 -9.28 12.23
N VAL A 2 -24.72 -9.92 12.71
CA VAL A 2 -23.36 -9.69 12.19
C VAL A 2 -23.27 -10.48 10.89
N GLU A 3 -23.31 -9.79 9.75
CA GLU A 3 -23.04 -10.44 8.46
C GLU A 3 -21.59 -10.93 8.49
N THR A 4 -21.41 -12.24 8.50
CA THR A 4 -20.10 -12.89 8.41
C THR A 4 -19.67 -12.99 6.94
N ILE A 5 -18.37 -12.78 6.66
CA ILE A 5 -17.80 -12.84 5.30
C ILE A 5 -18.08 -14.18 4.60
N ASP A 6 -18.27 -15.26 5.36
CA ASP A 6 -18.54 -16.60 4.82
C ASP A 6 -19.84 -16.68 4.01
N VAL A 7 -20.73 -15.68 4.10
CA VAL A 7 -21.96 -15.57 3.30
C VAL A 7 -21.70 -14.94 1.92
N LEU A 8 -20.58 -14.23 1.74
CA LEU A 8 -20.25 -13.58 0.47
C LEU A 8 -19.74 -14.60 -0.55
N LYS A 9 -20.29 -14.56 -1.77
CA LYS A 9 -19.70 -15.24 -2.94
C LYS A 9 -18.26 -14.75 -3.16
N THR A 10 -17.42 -15.58 -3.79
CA THR A 10 -16.07 -15.17 -4.20
C THR A 10 -16.12 -13.85 -4.98
N CYS A 11 -15.27 -12.90 -4.60
CA CYS A 11 -15.25 -11.51 -5.05
C CYS A 11 -16.48 -10.66 -4.73
N GLY A 12 -17.38 -11.12 -3.86
CA GLY A 12 -18.42 -10.29 -3.25
C GLY A 12 -17.82 -9.21 -2.36
N ALA A 13 -18.57 -8.15 -2.10
CA ALA A 13 -18.21 -7.14 -1.10
C ALA A 13 -19.35 -6.92 -0.11
N MET A 14 -18.99 -6.52 1.09
CA MET A 14 -19.89 -5.96 2.10
C MET A 14 -19.30 -4.67 2.66
N ILE A 15 -20.15 -3.79 3.16
CA ILE A 15 -19.71 -2.56 3.82
C ILE A 15 -19.81 -2.77 5.33
N LYS A 16 -18.68 -2.72 6.02
CA LYS A 16 -18.60 -2.71 7.48
C LYS A 16 -18.58 -1.27 7.98
N HIS A 17 -19.38 -0.99 9.00
CA HIS A 17 -19.37 0.29 9.69
C HIS A 17 -18.53 0.18 10.96
N MET A 18 -17.45 0.94 11.04
CA MET A 18 -16.55 0.97 12.21
C MET A 18 -16.36 2.42 12.67
N GLU A 19 -16.91 2.76 13.84
CA GLU A 19 -16.70 4.05 14.53
C GLU A 19 -16.78 5.30 13.63
N GLY A 20 -17.76 5.36 12.72
CA GLY A 20 -17.97 6.50 11.82
C GLY A 20 -17.24 6.41 10.48
N LYS A 21 -16.44 5.36 10.24
CA LYS A 21 -15.85 5.02 8.95
C LYS A 21 -16.56 3.84 8.29
N LYS A 22 -16.55 3.83 6.95
CA LYS A 22 -17.08 2.75 6.11
C LYS A 22 -15.92 1.99 5.48
N GLU A 23 -15.77 0.73 5.83
CA GLU A 23 -14.81 -0.17 5.22
C GLU A 23 -15.52 -1.08 4.22
N MET A 24 -15.06 -1.11 2.97
CA MET A 24 -15.48 -2.11 2.01
C MET A 24 -14.62 -3.35 2.14
N VAL A 25 -15.23 -4.43 2.62
CA VAL A 25 -14.58 -5.73 2.72
C VAL A 25 -14.90 -6.58 1.51
N VAL A 26 -13.89 -7.05 0.81
CA VAL A 26 -14.01 -7.91 -0.37
C VAL A 26 -13.55 -9.32 -0.02
N ASN A 27 -14.43 -10.30 -0.23
CA ASN A 27 -14.06 -11.70 -0.10
C ASN A 27 -13.21 -12.13 -1.30
N CYS A 28 -11.91 -12.26 -1.12
CA CYS A 28 -10.95 -12.74 -2.12
C CYS A 28 -10.63 -14.23 -1.98
N ARG A 29 -11.24 -14.96 -1.03
CA ARG A 29 -11.02 -16.40 -0.87
C ARG A 29 -11.45 -17.16 -2.13
N ASN A 30 -10.60 -18.07 -2.58
CA ASN A 30 -10.77 -18.85 -3.81
C ASN A 30 -10.90 -17.98 -5.08
N CYS A 31 -10.51 -16.71 -5.03
CA CYS A 31 -10.47 -15.92 -6.24
C CYS A 31 -9.32 -16.40 -7.13
N ILE A 32 -9.65 -16.77 -8.37
CA ILE A 32 -8.65 -17.12 -9.38
C ILE A 32 -7.73 -15.94 -9.75
N TYR A 33 -8.10 -14.72 -9.34
CA TYR A 33 -7.32 -13.50 -9.44
C TYR A 33 -6.97 -13.05 -8.01
N GLY A 34 -5.69 -12.87 -7.67
CA GLY A 34 -5.32 -12.64 -6.27
C GLY A 34 -5.85 -11.32 -5.68
N ALA A 35 -5.61 -11.12 -4.39
CA ALA A 35 -6.11 -10.00 -3.59
C ALA A 35 -5.26 -8.72 -3.74
N SER A 36 -5.11 -8.17 -4.94
CA SER A 36 -4.30 -6.96 -5.16
C SER A 36 -4.69 -6.17 -6.40
N VAL A 37 -5.02 -4.88 -6.22
CA VAL A 37 -5.28 -3.97 -7.37
C VAL A 37 -4.02 -3.69 -8.18
N ALA A 38 -2.85 -3.72 -7.55
CA ALA A 38 -1.58 -3.47 -8.21
C ALA A 38 -1.18 -4.65 -9.11
N ASP A 39 -1.33 -5.88 -8.61
CA ASP A 39 -0.89 -7.08 -9.31
C ASP A 39 -1.89 -7.57 -10.37
N TYR A 40 -3.20 -7.46 -10.09
CA TYR A 40 -4.23 -8.10 -10.91
C TYR A 40 -5.18 -7.09 -11.57
N PRO A 41 -5.22 -7.00 -12.92
CA PRO A 41 -6.13 -6.11 -13.64
C PRO A 41 -7.61 -6.37 -13.33
N GLN A 42 -7.99 -7.64 -13.13
CA GLN A 42 -9.36 -8.02 -12.82
C GLN A 42 -9.77 -7.57 -11.41
N CYS A 43 -8.82 -7.58 -10.46
CA CYS A 43 -9.03 -7.06 -9.11
C CYS A 43 -9.24 -5.54 -9.16
N MET A 44 -8.42 -4.81 -9.93
CA MET A 44 -8.61 -3.38 -10.19
C MET A 44 -10.00 -3.07 -10.74
N ALA A 45 -10.41 -3.74 -11.83
CA ALA A 45 -11.69 -3.50 -12.48
C ALA A 45 -12.87 -3.69 -11.53
N ARG A 46 -12.91 -4.82 -10.82
CA ARG A 46 -13.98 -5.13 -9.86
C ARG A 46 -14.00 -4.14 -8.69
N THR A 47 -12.84 -3.67 -8.25
CA THR A 47 -12.74 -2.70 -7.16
C THR A 47 -13.28 -1.36 -7.60
N LEU A 48 -12.94 -0.90 -8.81
CA LEU A 48 -13.48 0.34 -9.37
C LEU A 48 -15.00 0.26 -9.54
N ASP A 49 -15.55 -0.86 -10.02
CA ASP A 49 -17.01 -1.02 -10.14
C ASP A 49 -17.71 -0.89 -8.78
N LYS A 50 -17.17 -1.54 -7.74
CA LYS A 50 -17.73 -1.45 -6.39
C LYS A 50 -17.62 -0.05 -5.81
N LEU A 51 -16.55 0.69 -6.11
CA LEU A 51 -16.39 2.09 -5.67
C LEU A 51 -17.31 3.05 -6.43
N ILE A 52 -17.77 2.69 -7.63
CA ILE A 52 -18.85 3.42 -8.32
C ILE A 52 -20.18 3.20 -7.58
N GLU A 53 -20.45 1.98 -7.12
CA GLU A 53 -21.65 1.62 -6.37
C GLU A 53 -21.65 2.17 -4.93
N HIS A 54 -20.47 2.23 -4.30
CA HIS A 54 -20.25 2.62 -2.91
C HIS A 54 -19.20 3.74 -2.79
N PRO A 55 -19.51 4.97 -3.24
CA PRO A 55 -18.54 6.07 -3.30
C PRO A 55 -18.20 6.68 -1.94
N ASP A 56 -18.91 6.31 -0.88
CA ASP A 56 -18.78 6.82 0.49
C ASP A 56 -17.88 5.96 1.38
N VAL A 57 -17.23 4.94 0.82
CA VAL A 57 -16.26 4.09 1.51
C VAL A 57 -14.97 4.86 1.80
N ASP A 58 -14.41 4.63 2.98
CA ASP A 58 -13.15 5.22 3.45
C ASP A 58 -11.97 4.28 3.20
N SER A 59 -12.09 2.98 3.52
CA SER A 59 -11.03 1.99 3.36
C SER A 59 -11.50 0.74 2.61
N ILE A 60 -10.56 0.02 2.01
CA ILE A 60 -10.84 -1.26 1.35
C ILE A 60 -10.03 -2.36 2.01
N ASN A 61 -10.66 -3.46 2.38
CA ASN A 61 -10.00 -4.64 2.90
C ASN A 61 -10.24 -5.83 1.98
N PHE A 62 -9.20 -6.38 1.38
CA PHE A 62 -9.29 -7.64 0.66
C PHE A 62 -8.96 -8.80 1.61
N GLU A 63 -9.96 -9.64 1.86
CA GLU A 63 -9.83 -10.81 2.73
C GLU A 63 -9.56 -12.07 1.89
N GLU A 64 -8.33 -12.56 1.90
CA GLU A 64 -7.95 -13.87 1.33
C GLU A 64 -7.50 -14.82 2.46
N PHE A 65 -6.23 -15.27 2.42
CA PHE A 65 -5.54 -15.91 3.56
C PHE A 65 -5.02 -14.88 4.57
N TYR A 66 -4.90 -13.63 4.13
CA TYR A 66 -4.48 -12.47 4.92
C TYR A 66 -5.33 -11.26 4.50
N GLU A 67 -5.39 -10.27 5.38
CA GLU A 67 -6.06 -9.00 5.11
C GLU A 67 -5.12 -8.05 4.37
N ARG A 68 -5.56 -7.54 3.22
CA ARG A 68 -4.86 -6.45 2.52
C ARG A 68 -5.70 -5.19 2.62
N ILE A 69 -5.27 -4.28 3.49
CA ILE A 69 -5.97 -3.03 3.77
C ILE A 69 -5.37 -1.91 2.91
N TYR A 70 -6.23 -1.29 2.11
CA TYR A 70 -5.99 -0.01 1.45
C TYR A 70 -6.54 1.10 2.34
N THR A 71 -5.63 1.96 2.79
CA THR A 71 -5.94 3.11 3.65
C THR A 71 -6.78 4.15 2.93
N ASP A 72 -7.36 5.09 3.68
CA ASP A 72 -8.12 6.24 3.15
C ASP A 72 -7.39 6.94 1.99
N LYS A 73 -6.07 7.13 2.10
CA LYS A 73 -5.25 7.73 1.04
C LYS A 73 -5.24 6.90 -0.25
N GLN A 74 -5.02 5.59 -0.14
CA GLN A 74 -4.96 4.68 -1.29
C GLN A 74 -6.35 4.45 -1.89
N THR A 75 -7.37 4.33 -1.06
CA THR A 75 -8.78 4.21 -1.47
C THR A 75 -9.21 5.46 -2.24
N ASN A 76 -8.80 6.66 -1.80
CA ASN A 76 -9.08 7.89 -2.53
C ASN A 76 -8.48 7.91 -3.94
N LEU A 77 -7.29 7.35 -4.16
CA LEU A 77 -6.72 7.21 -5.52
C LEU A 77 -7.65 6.41 -6.46
N LEU A 78 -8.25 5.34 -5.93
CA LEU A 78 -9.17 4.50 -6.69
C LEU A 78 -10.55 5.17 -6.86
N LYS A 79 -11.03 5.87 -5.83
CA LYS A 79 -12.30 6.61 -5.86
C LYS A 79 -12.32 7.72 -6.90
N GLU A 80 -11.23 8.47 -7.04
CA GLU A 80 -11.11 9.50 -8.07
C GLU A 80 -11.28 8.90 -9.48
N VAL A 81 -10.65 7.75 -9.74
CA VAL A 81 -10.81 7.04 -11.03
C VAL A 81 -12.23 6.50 -11.19
N ALA A 82 -12.81 5.91 -10.15
CA ALA A 82 -14.19 5.42 -10.16
C ALA A 82 -15.18 6.55 -10.46
N GLN A 83 -14.99 7.75 -9.90
CA GLN A 83 -15.80 8.94 -10.17
C GLN A 83 -15.68 9.39 -11.64
N VAL A 84 -14.48 9.38 -12.20
CA VAL A 84 -14.28 9.66 -13.63
C VAL A 84 -15.04 8.64 -14.48
N LEU A 85 -14.90 7.34 -14.20
CA LEU A 85 -15.62 6.30 -14.93
C LEU A 85 -17.14 6.42 -14.81
N ALA A 86 -17.66 6.73 -13.62
CA ALA A 86 -19.08 6.96 -13.39
C ALA A 86 -19.61 8.16 -14.21
N ARG A 87 -18.85 9.26 -14.23
CA ARG A 87 -19.16 10.45 -15.02
C ARG A 87 -19.22 10.14 -16.50
N LEU A 88 -18.18 9.52 -17.05
CA LEU A 88 -18.12 9.16 -18.48
C LEU A 88 -19.26 8.23 -18.90
N LYS A 89 -19.65 7.29 -18.01
CA LYS A 89 -20.82 6.44 -18.23
C LYS A 89 -22.12 7.25 -18.26
N SER A 90 -22.30 8.18 -17.31
CA SER A 90 -23.51 9.01 -17.23
C SER A 90 -23.66 9.96 -18.42
N GLU A 91 -22.55 10.50 -18.93
CA GLU A 91 -22.52 11.42 -20.07
C GLU A 91 -22.68 10.68 -21.42
N HIS A 92 -22.62 9.35 -21.45
CA HIS A 92 -22.74 8.53 -22.66
C HIS A 92 -21.79 9.01 -23.77
N VAL A 93 -20.51 9.22 -23.44
CA VAL A 93 -19.51 9.84 -24.32
C VAL A 93 -19.19 9.03 -25.60
N TRP A 94 -19.69 7.80 -25.70
CA TRP A 94 -19.64 6.96 -26.92
C TRP A 94 -20.81 7.20 -27.88
N SER A 95 -21.76 8.08 -27.53
CA SER A 95 -22.89 8.39 -28.40
C SER A 95 -22.45 9.22 -29.62
N PRO A 96 -23.16 9.11 -30.77
CA PRO A 96 -22.77 9.77 -32.01
C PRO A 96 -22.50 11.28 -31.87
N SER A 97 -23.27 11.99 -31.03
CA SER A 97 -23.11 13.43 -30.79
C SER A 97 -21.73 13.82 -30.24
N HIS A 98 -21.08 12.92 -29.49
CA HIS A 98 -19.74 13.13 -28.92
C HIS A 98 -18.62 12.68 -29.88
N LEU A 99 -18.97 11.98 -30.96
CA LEU A 99 -18.02 11.33 -31.87
C LEU A 99 -17.96 11.97 -33.27
N GLY A 100 -18.70 13.06 -33.50
CA GLY A 100 -18.74 13.79 -34.76
C GLY A 100 -20.12 13.89 -35.41
N GLY A 101 -21.12 13.17 -34.90
CA GLY A 101 -22.49 13.18 -35.43
C GLY A 101 -22.60 12.55 -36.82
N ASP A 102 -23.72 12.82 -37.50
CA ASP A 102 -24.06 12.25 -38.80
C ASP A 102 -23.03 12.61 -39.90
N GLU A 103 -22.32 13.73 -39.75
CA GLU A 103 -21.25 14.19 -40.65
C GLU A 103 -20.01 13.28 -40.67
N CYS A 104 -19.91 12.32 -39.74
CA CYS A 104 -18.81 11.35 -39.66
C CYS A 104 -19.27 9.89 -39.72
N SER A 105 -20.40 9.59 -40.36
CA SER A 105 -21.00 8.24 -40.37
C SER A 105 -19.99 7.11 -40.60
N ASP A 106 -19.03 7.33 -41.51
CA ASP A 106 -18.03 6.34 -41.92
C ASP A 106 -17.01 6.02 -40.81
N TYR A 107 -16.84 6.91 -39.82
CA TYR A 107 -15.89 6.76 -38.70
C TYR A 107 -16.57 6.52 -37.36
N LEU A 108 -17.90 6.67 -37.27
CA LEU A 108 -18.64 6.55 -36.01
C LEU A 108 -18.45 5.19 -35.36
N THR A 109 -18.47 4.11 -36.14
CA THR A 109 -18.27 2.74 -35.62
C THR A 109 -16.89 2.60 -34.98
N GLU A 110 -15.82 2.94 -35.70
CA GLU A 110 -14.44 2.87 -35.19
C GLU A 110 -14.26 3.72 -33.91
N ARG A 111 -14.78 4.94 -33.91
CA ARG A 111 -14.69 5.86 -32.76
C ARG A 111 -15.49 5.37 -31.56
N SER A 112 -16.70 4.86 -31.79
CA SER A 112 -17.56 4.31 -30.75
C SER A 112 -16.93 3.07 -30.12
N ASP A 113 -16.40 2.16 -30.95
CA ASP A 113 -15.72 0.96 -30.49
C ASP A 113 -14.47 1.32 -29.66
N TYR A 114 -13.69 2.31 -30.11
CA TYR A 114 -12.54 2.79 -29.36
C TYR A 114 -12.94 3.34 -27.98
N VAL A 115 -13.86 4.31 -27.92
CA VAL A 115 -14.28 4.95 -26.66
C VAL A 115 -14.93 3.93 -25.72
N THR A 116 -15.72 3.01 -26.27
CA THR A 116 -16.32 1.91 -25.51
C THR A 116 -15.24 1.01 -24.92
N SER A 117 -14.27 0.55 -25.71
CA SER A 117 -13.16 -0.29 -25.22
C SER A 117 -12.27 0.44 -24.20
N LEU A 118 -12.07 1.75 -24.37
CA LEU A 118 -11.30 2.56 -23.45
C LEU A 118 -11.97 2.60 -22.07
N ILE A 119 -13.27 2.86 -22.02
CA ILE A 119 -14.03 3.04 -20.76
C ILE A 119 -14.36 1.70 -20.11
N HIS A 120 -14.83 0.73 -20.89
CA HIS A 120 -15.36 -0.52 -20.36
C HIS A 120 -14.29 -1.60 -20.13
N ASP A 121 -13.13 -1.49 -20.78
CA ASP A 121 -12.04 -2.45 -20.60
C ASP A 121 -10.76 -1.79 -20.06
N ARG A 122 -10.14 -0.89 -20.84
CA ARG A 122 -8.79 -0.40 -20.53
C ARG A 122 -8.73 0.39 -19.24
N LEU A 123 -9.55 1.41 -19.06
CA LEU A 123 -9.54 2.25 -17.86
C LEU A 123 -10.02 1.49 -16.62
N ARG A 124 -10.86 0.46 -16.77
CA ARG A 124 -11.27 -0.40 -15.66
C ARG A 124 -10.14 -1.33 -15.21
N THR A 125 -9.37 -1.88 -16.14
CA THR A 125 -8.32 -2.85 -15.82
C THR A 125 -6.97 -2.18 -15.53
N ASP A 126 -6.63 -1.12 -16.26
CA ASP A 126 -5.37 -0.39 -16.19
C ASP A 126 -5.56 1.11 -16.52
N PRO A 127 -5.98 1.94 -15.53
CA PRO A 127 -6.19 3.38 -15.71
C PRO A 127 -4.99 4.13 -16.31
N ILE A 128 -3.76 3.81 -15.88
CA ILE A 128 -2.52 4.44 -16.34
C ILE A 128 -2.24 4.07 -17.80
N ALA A 129 -2.29 2.78 -18.16
CA ALA A 129 -2.08 2.37 -19.55
C ALA A 129 -3.20 2.89 -20.47
N GLY A 130 -4.44 2.92 -19.98
CA GLY A 130 -5.57 3.53 -20.67
C GLY A 130 -5.36 5.02 -20.97
N TYR A 131 -4.84 5.78 -19.99
CA TYR A 131 -4.47 7.18 -20.18
C TYR A 131 -3.38 7.37 -21.25
N PHE A 132 -2.32 6.56 -21.25
CA PHE A 132 -1.28 6.66 -22.29
C PHE A 132 -1.82 6.31 -23.68
N ASN A 133 -2.67 5.29 -23.78
CA ASN A 133 -3.30 4.94 -25.04
C ASN A 133 -4.25 6.02 -25.56
N LEU A 134 -4.95 6.71 -24.65
CA LEU A 134 -5.76 7.88 -24.99
C LEU A 134 -4.90 9.00 -25.58
N LYS A 135 -3.76 9.32 -24.96
CA LYS A 135 -2.83 10.33 -25.49
C LYS A 135 -2.32 9.97 -26.88
N GLU A 136 -1.90 8.73 -27.06
CA GLU A 136 -1.45 8.23 -28.37
C GLU A 136 -2.55 8.37 -29.43
N THR A 137 -3.80 8.06 -29.07
CA THR A 137 -4.95 8.18 -29.98
C THR A 137 -5.26 9.64 -30.32
N ILE A 138 -5.18 10.56 -29.34
CA ILE A 138 -5.33 11.99 -29.57
C ILE A 138 -4.29 12.49 -30.58
N GLU A 139 -3.01 12.12 -30.41
CA GLU A 139 -1.94 12.56 -31.33
C GLU A 139 -2.10 11.95 -32.73
N ARG A 140 -2.55 10.70 -32.83
CA ARG A 140 -2.87 10.06 -34.11
C ARG A 140 -4.01 10.78 -34.83
N GLU A 141 -5.11 11.06 -34.13
CA GLU A 141 -6.26 11.75 -34.71
C GLU A 141 -5.94 13.21 -35.09
N ARG A 142 -5.14 13.92 -34.29
CA ARG A 142 -4.62 15.25 -34.65
C ARG A 142 -3.79 15.21 -35.93
N SER A 143 -2.91 14.21 -36.05
CA SER A 143 -2.08 14.02 -37.25
C SER A 143 -2.93 13.70 -38.47
N LYS A 144 -3.93 12.82 -38.33
CA LYS A 144 -4.90 12.47 -39.39
C LYS A 144 -5.72 13.70 -39.82
N ALA A 145 -6.21 14.49 -38.87
CA ALA A 145 -6.96 15.71 -39.15
C ALA A 145 -6.12 16.84 -39.78
N ALA A 146 -4.79 16.83 -39.58
CA ALA A 146 -3.87 17.77 -40.21
C ALA A 146 -3.56 17.40 -41.68
N GLN A 147 -3.60 16.11 -42.01
CA GLN A 147 -3.28 15.58 -43.35
C GLN A 147 -4.52 15.40 -44.24
N ALA A 148 -5.71 15.31 -43.64
CA ALA A 148 -6.97 15.12 -44.35
C ALA A 148 -7.59 16.43 -44.89
N GLY A 149 -8.61 16.30 -45.72
CA GLY A 149 -9.39 17.42 -46.24
C GLY A 149 -10.23 18.15 -45.19
N GLU A 150 -10.76 19.33 -45.55
CA GLU A 150 -11.53 20.20 -44.66
C GLU A 150 -12.78 19.52 -44.06
N GLU A 151 -13.40 18.63 -44.83
CA GLU A 151 -14.57 17.83 -44.43
C GLU A 151 -14.28 16.92 -43.23
N TYR A 152 -13.22 16.10 -43.30
CA TYR A 152 -12.79 15.26 -42.18
C TYR A 152 -12.37 16.10 -40.97
N ARG A 153 -11.72 17.25 -41.20
CA ARG A 153 -11.28 18.12 -40.12
C ARG A 153 -12.44 18.67 -39.30
N LYS A 154 -13.53 19.12 -39.95
CA LYS A 154 -14.76 19.58 -39.26
C LYS A 154 -15.37 18.44 -38.45
N CYS A 155 -15.48 17.28 -39.08
CA CYS A 155 -15.94 16.02 -38.50
C CYS A 155 -15.09 15.54 -37.28
N ALA A 156 -13.78 15.79 -37.27
CA ALA A 156 -12.89 15.35 -36.19
C ALA A 156 -12.94 16.23 -34.93
N ILE A 157 -13.42 17.48 -35.03
CA ILE A 157 -13.43 18.43 -33.91
C ILE A 157 -14.23 17.92 -32.70
N PRO A 158 -15.50 17.46 -32.84
CA PRO A 158 -16.26 16.97 -31.69
C PRO A 158 -15.59 15.75 -31.03
N TYR A 159 -15.06 14.83 -31.84
CA TYR A 159 -14.36 13.66 -31.34
C TYR A 159 -13.09 14.01 -30.56
N LEU A 160 -12.22 14.85 -31.13
CA LEU A 160 -11.01 15.33 -30.44
C LEU A 160 -11.34 16.08 -29.16
N LYS A 161 -12.41 16.88 -29.16
CA LYS A 161 -12.90 17.57 -27.96
C LYS A 161 -13.27 16.57 -26.87
N THR A 162 -14.05 15.54 -27.19
CA THR A 162 -14.41 14.47 -26.24
C THR A 162 -13.18 13.75 -25.70
N LEU A 163 -12.21 13.40 -26.55
CA LEU A 163 -10.98 12.74 -26.10
C LEU A 163 -10.15 13.64 -25.15
N GLU A 164 -10.06 14.94 -25.44
CA GLU A 164 -9.36 15.90 -24.57
C GLU A 164 -10.09 16.13 -23.24
N GLU A 165 -11.42 16.12 -23.23
CA GLU A 165 -12.22 16.19 -22.00
C GLU A 165 -11.96 14.96 -21.13
N ILE A 166 -11.99 13.74 -21.71
CA ILE A 166 -11.64 12.50 -21.00
C ILE A 166 -10.22 12.58 -20.44
N LYS A 167 -9.26 13.06 -21.25
CA LYS A 167 -7.87 13.21 -20.83
C LYS A 167 -7.73 14.18 -19.66
N GLY A 168 -8.41 15.32 -19.70
CA GLY A 168 -8.40 16.31 -18.62
C GLY A 168 -8.97 15.75 -17.31
N LEU A 169 -10.05 14.96 -17.39
CA LEU A 169 -10.60 14.28 -16.22
C LEU A 169 -9.59 13.29 -15.61
N LEU A 170 -8.92 12.49 -16.44
CA LEU A 170 -7.90 11.55 -15.97
C LEU A 170 -6.68 12.27 -15.37
N GLU A 171 -6.20 13.35 -16.00
CA GLU A 171 -5.06 14.15 -15.52
C GLU A 171 -5.34 14.85 -14.19
N SER A 172 -6.61 15.12 -13.87
CA SER A 172 -7.01 15.67 -12.57
C SER A 172 -6.85 14.66 -11.42
N THR A 173 -6.86 13.36 -11.72
CA THR A 173 -6.71 12.32 -10.70
C THR A 173 -5.29 12.28 -10.14
N THR A 174 -5.19 12.08 -8.85
CA THR A 174 -3.95 11.92 -8.09
C THR A 174 -3.19 10.69 -8.58
N LEU A 175 -3.87 9.61 -8.97
CA LEU A 175 -3.24 8.40 -9.54
C LEU A 175 -2.39 8.73 -10.78
N ILE A 176 -2.97 9.44 -11.76
CA ILE A 176 -2.26 9.81 -12.99
C ILE A 176 -1.15 10.83 -12.69
N ARG A 177 -1.38 11.82 -11.81
CA ARG A 177 -0.34 12.79 -11.44
C ARG A 177 0.89 12.12 -10.78
N GLN A 178 0.67 11.16 -9.89
CA GLN A 178 1.77 10.40 -9.27
C GLN A 178 2.49 9.54 -10.29
N ALA A 179 1.76 8.83 -11.16
CA ALA A 179 2.33 8.02 -12.23
C ALA A 179 3.23 8.86 -13.16
N MET A 180 2.77 10.04 -13.57
CA MET A 180 3.55 10.97 -14.40
C MET A 180 4.82 11.44 -13.69
N THR A 181 4.76 11.72 -12.39
CA THR A 181 5.92 12.12 -11.59
C THR A 181 6.97 10.99 -11.52
N ILE A 182 6.52 9.75 -11.33
CA ILE A 182 7.39 8.56 -11.28
C ILE A 182 8.07 8.34 -12.63
N ILE A 183 7.30 8.36 -13.72
CA ILE A 183 7.82 8.16 -15.09
C ILE A 183 8.84 9.24 -15.46
N PHE A 184 8.56 10.50 -15.10
CA PHE A 184 9.49 11.61 -15.30
C PHE A 184 10.82 11.38 -14.57
N LYS A 185 10.77 10.96 -13.29
CA LYS A 185 11.98 10.66 -12.51
C LYS A 185 12.77 9.47 -13.07
N LEU A 186 12.07 8.40 -13.46
CA LEU A 186 12.70 7.18 -13.99
C LEU A 186 13.21 7.31 -15.42
N HIS A 187 12.85 8.40 -16.13
CA HIS A 187 13.14 8.59 -17.56
C HIS A 187 12.70 7.40 -18.44
N LYS A 188 11.75 6.60 -17.94
CA LYS A 188 11.28 5.36 -18.55
C LYS A 188 9.89 5.02 -18.03
N VAL A 189 9.05 4.49 -18.91
CA VAL A 189 7.76 3.90 -18.53
C VAL A 189 8.01 2.49 -17.99
N PRO A 190 7.66 2.19 -16.72
CA PRO A 190 7.79 0.84 -16.15
C PRO A 190 7.02 -0.20 -16.97
N LYS A 191 7.49 -1.44 -16.98
CA LYS A 191 6.84 -2.48 -17.79
C LYS A 191 5.63 -3.04 -17.04
N GLY A 192 4.54 -3.29 -17.77
CA GLY A 192 3.33 -3.87 -17.20
C GLY A 192 2.77 -3.01 -16.06
N ARG A 193 2.60 -3.62 -14.89
CA ARG A 193 1.89 -3.02 -13.74
C ARG A 193 2.81 -2.60 -12.58
N GLU A 194 4.13 -2.61 -12.78
CA GLU A 194 5.11 -2.25 -11.75
C GLU A 194 4.86 -0.86 -11.15
N ILE A 195 4.38 0.09 -11.96
CA ILE A 195 4.07 1.44 -11.51
C ILE A 195 2.99 1.48 -10.41
N TYR A 196 2.03 0.55 -10.46
CA TYR A 196 1.00 0.44 -9.44
C TYR A 196 1.55 -0.10 -8.13
N LYS A 197 2.58 -0.94 -8.19
CA LYS A 197 3.29 -1.36 -6.98
C LYS A 197 3.89 -0.14 -6.31
N THR A 198 4.67 0.65 -7.03
CA THR A 198 5.26 1.89 -6.47
C THR A 198 4.23 2.88 -5.93
N ILE A 199 3.05 3.01 -6.57
CA ILE A 199 2.00 3.96 -6.14
C ILE A 199 1.18 3.43 -4.95
N PHE A 200 0.81 2.14 -4.98
CA PHE A 200 -0.01 1.51 -3.95
C PHE A 200 0.84 0.83 -2.87
N GLU A 201 2.17 0.85 -2.98
CA GLU A 201 3.12 0.46 -1.92
C GLU A 201 3.09 1.51 -0.81
N SER A 202 2.15 1.29 0.12
CA SER A 202 2.42 1.52 1.54
C SER A 202 3.49 0.51 1.96
N PRO A 203 4.49 0.87 2.79
CA PRO A 203 5.65 0.04 3.08
C PRO A 203 5.24 -1.41 3.32
N ILE A 204 5.80 -2.31 2.52
CA ILE A 204 5.62 -3.76 2.66
C ILE A 204 6.23 -4.13 4.00
N LYS A 205 5.51 -3.95 5.10
CA LYS A 205 5.97 -4.49 6.37
C LYS A 205 5.80 -6.01 6.31
N PRO A 206 6.73 -6.80 6.87
CA PRO A 206 6.50 -8.21 7.10
C PRO A 206 5.16 -8.39 7.83
N SER A 207 4.38 -9.39 7.44
CA SER A 207 3.04 -9.64 8.01
C SER A 207 3.07 -9.89 9.52
N PHE A 208 4.23 -10.26 10.04
CA PHE A 208 4.46 -10.47 11.46
C PHE A 208 4.75 -9.21 12.27
N ILE A 209 5.16 -8.11 11.63
CA ILE A 209 5.30 -6.83 12.31
C ILE A 209 3.91 -6.25 12.45
N ARG A 210 3.33 -6.35 13.64
CA ARG A 210 1.94 -5.93 13.86
C ARG A 210 1.85 -4.45 14.21
N SER A 211 2.94 -3.83 14.67
CA SER A 211 3.01 -2.42 15.00
C SER A 211 2.91 -1.55 13.76
N ARG A 212 2.22 -0.42 13.90
CA ARG A 212 2.17 0.62 12.87
C ARG A 212 3.17 1.70 13.27
N LEU A 213 4.06 2.06 12.36
CA LEU A 213 4.86 3.27 12.46
C LEU A 213 4.22 4.33 11.58
N GLU A 214 3.96 5.49 12.15
CA GLU A 214 3.66 6.67 11.35
C GLU A 214 4.96 7.10 10.67
N THR A 215 4.98 6.96 9.34
CA THR A 215 6.18 7.19 8.52
C THR A 215 6.15 8.59 7.90
N GLY A 216 7.31 9.23 7.91
CA GLY A 216 7.54 10.58 7.37
C GLY A 216 7.54 11.65 8.45
N ALA A 217 8.49 12.57 8.37
CA ALA A 217 8.57 13.71 9.28
C ALA A 217 7.26 14.52 9.24
N PRO A 218 6.67 14.88 10.39
CA PRO A 218 5.49 15.72 10.42
C PRO A 218 5.78 17.05 9.72
N LYS A 219 4.76 17.65 9.09
CA LYS A 219 4.95 18.95 8.42
C LYS A 219 5.00 20.05 9.46
N GLY A 220 5.97 20.95 9.33
CA GLY A 220 6.08 22.13 10.20
C GLY A 220 6.71 21.86 11.57
N VAL A 221 7.41 20.74 11.74
CA VAL A 221 8.23 20.47 12.93
C VAL A 221 9.71 20.76 12.68
N GLU A 222 10.43 21.09 13.74
CA GLU A 222 11.88 21.32 13.72
C GLU A 222 12.60 20.09 14.26
N LEU A 223 13.60 19.58 13.54
CA LEU A 223 14.49 18.53 14.04
C LEU A 223 15.44 19.13 15.07
N VAL A 224 15.40 18.64 16.31
CA VAL A 224 16.23 19.14 17.41
C VAL A 224 17.34 18.18 17.81
N ASP A 225 17.18 16.88 17.56
CA ASP A 225 18.20 15.87 17.86
C ASP A 225 18.07 14.66 16.92
N SER A 226 19.18 13.97 16.68
CA SER A 226 19.23 12.74 15.90
C SER A 226 20.38 11.86 16.38
N TYR A 227 20.05 10.60 16.70
CA TYR A 227 21.03 9.62 17.16
C TYR A 227 20.59 8.20 16.80
N LYS A 228 21.46 7.22 17.06
CA LYS A 228 21.18 5.80 16.79
C LYS A 228 20.99 5.01 18.07
N VAL A 229 19.99 4.14 18.05
CA VAL A 229 19.75 3.14 19.09
C VAL A 229 19.76 1.78 18.40
N LEU A 230 20.72 0.93 18.79
CA LEU A 230 21.02 -0.32 18.09
C LEU A 230 21.27 -0.08 16.58
N ASP A 231 20.40 -0.59 15.72
CA ASP A 231 20.42 -0.45 14.27
C ASP A 231 19.33 0.50 13.73
N ALA A 232 18.56 1.14 14.62
CA ALA A 232 17.52 2.10 14.27
C ALA A 232 18.01 3.55 14.47
N GLU A 233 17.44 4.45 13.67
CA GLU A 233 17.65 5.89 13.80
C GLU A 233 16.51 6.50 14.61
N VAL A 234 16.85 7.39 15.55
CA VAL A 234 15.93 8.12 16.39
C VAL A 234 16.08 9.60 16.06
N GLU A 235 14.96 10.25 15.79
CA GLU A 235 14.89 11.69 15.55
C GLU A 235 13.94 12.32 16.56
N ILE A 236 14.38 13.41 17.19
CA ILE A 236 13.55 14.20 18.10
C ILE A 236 13.12 15.46 17.40
N TYR A 237 11.81 15.72 17.40
CA TYR A 237 11.22 16.89 16.78
C TYR A 237 10.48 17.78 17.78
N ARG A 238 10.52 19.09 17.54
CA ARG A 238 9.72 20.08 18.25
C ARG A 238 8.58 20.56 17.38
N HIS A 239 7.35 20.47 17.88
CA HIS A 239 6.19 21.05 17.21
C HIS A 239 5.95 22.49 17.70
N PRO A 240 5.63 23.45 16.82
CA PRO A 240 5.40 24.84 17.21
C PRO A 240 4.17 25.02 18.11
N GLU A 241 3.17 24.15 17.98
CA GLU A 241 1.89 24.24 18.71
C GLU A 241 1.70 23.19 19.82
N LYS A 242 2.57 22.16 19.91
CA LYS A 242 2.47 21.14 20.97
C LYS A 242 3.56 21.39 22.01
N ILE A 243 3.23 21.09 23.27
CA ILE A 243 4.18 21.18 24.39
C ILE A 243 5.15 20.00 24.35
N GLU A 244 4.65 18.82 23.99
CA GLU A 244 5.42 17.56 23.95
C GLU A 244 6.33 17.52 22.72
N TYR A 245 7.52 16.92 22.91
CA TYR A 245 8.40 16.58 21.80
C TYR A 245 7.89 15.33 21.08
N LEU A 246 8.33 15.14 19.84
CA LEU A 246 8.02 13.93 19.09
C LEU A 246 9.26 13.05 19.01
N TYR A 247 9.13 11.79 19.41
CA TYR A 247 10.18 10.78 19.32
C TYR A 247 9.90 9.87 18.13
N TYR A 248 10.66 10.05 17.04
CA TYR A 248 10.42 9.28 15.82
C TYR A 248 11.48 8.20 15.67
N LEU A 249 11.01 6.95 15.67
CA LEU A 249 11.83 5.76 15.48
C LEU A 249 11.79 5.32 14.01
N TYR A 250 12.95 5.08 13.42
CA TYR A 250 13.12 4.56 12.06
C TYR A 250 13.92 3.24 12.09
N PRO A 251 13.23 2.11 12.23
CA PRO A 251 13.87 0.80 12.18
C PRO A 251 14.23 0.44 10.73
N PRO A 252 15.35 -0.27 10.53
CA PRO A 252 15.79 -0.65 9.19
C PRO A 252 14.77 -1.54 8.45
N GLU A 253 13.99 -2.33 9.19
CA GLU A 253 12.95 -3.21 8.65
C GLU A 253 11.78 -2.47 7.97
N TYR A 254 11.68 -1.14 8.08
CA TYR A 254 10.69 -0.35 7.34
C TYR A 254 11.23 0.22 6.02
N SER A 255 12.48 -0.10 5.68
CA SER A 255 13.19 0.39 4.49
C SER A 255 13.81 -0.73 3.64
N LEU A 256 13.45 -1.99 3.91
CA LEU A 256 14.03 -3.13 3.19
C LEU A 256 13.46 -3.23 1.76
N PRO A 257 14.22 -3.79 0.82
CA PRO A 257 13.70 -4.10 -0.51
C PRO A 257 12.71 -5.30 -0.47
N PRO A 258 11.83 -5.44 -1.48
CA PRO A 258 10.80 -6.50 -1.53
C PRO A 258 11.34 -7.93 -1.37
N ASP A 259 12.49 -8.23 -1.96
CA ASP A 259 13.11 -9.56 -1.88
C ASP A 259 13.49 -9.91 -0.44
N GLN A 260 13.97 -8.94 0.33
CA GLN A 260 14.30 -9.15 1.74
C GLN A 260 13.04 -9.31 2.60
N TYR A 261 11.94 -8.62 2.27
CA TYR A 261 10.64 -8.85 2.91
C TYR A 261 10.08 -10.25 2.66
N PHE A 262 10.24 -10.75 1.43
CA PHE A 262 9.88 -12.12 1.10
C PHE A 262 10.63 -13.12 1.99
N LEU A 263 11.95 -12.95 2.12
CA LEU A 263 12.78 -13.79 2.99
C LEU A 263 12.31 -13.75 4.44
N LEU A 264 12.12 -12.57 5.03
CA LEU A 264 11.66 -12.41 6.41
C LEU A 264 10.34 -13.17 6.69
N ASN A 265 9.34 -13.00 5.80
CA ASN A 265 8.03 -13.62 5.98
C ASN A 265 8.11 -15.15 5.87
N LYS A 266 8.79 -15.66 4.83
CA LYS A 266 8.89 -17.10 4.60
C LYS A 266 9.73 -17.79 5.67
N THR A 267 10.78 -17.15 6.16
CA THR A 267 11.57 -17.67 7.28
C THR A 267 10.71 -17.84 8.52
N LYS A 268 9.90 -16.83 8.90
CA LYS A 268 9.02 -16.96 10.06
C LYS A 268 8.01 -18.10 9.87
N GLU A 269 7.37 -18.18 8.71
CA GLU A 269 6.38 -19.21 8.39
C GLU A 269 6.97 -20.62 8.57
N ILE A 270 8.10 -20.89 7.91
CA ILE A 270 8.79 -22.19 7.96
C ILE A 270 9.18 -22.56 9.40
N VAL A 271 9.79 -21.62 10.13
CA VAL A 271 10.26 -21.91 11.49
C VAL A 271 9.10 -22.02 12.49
N SER A 272 7.98 -21.35 12.26
CA SER A 272 6.79 -21.46 13.13
C SER A 272 6.06 -22.80 12.94
N GLU A 273 6.15 -23.40 11.76
CA GLU A 273 5.56 -24.72 11.45
C GLU A 273 6.41 -25.88 11.96
N GLN A 274 7.72 -25.66 12.13
CA GLN A 274 8.61 -26.64 12.72
C GLN A 274 8.33 -26.76 14.23
N LYS A 275 7.82 -27.92 14.66
CA LYS A 275 7.83 -28.28 16.08
C LYS A 275 9.28 -28.53 16.49
N ILE A 276 9.89 -27.54 17.11
CA ILE A 276 11.21 -27.69 17.71
C ILE A 276 11.00 -28.44 19.04
N GLU A 277 11.20 -29.76 19.02
CA GLU A 277 11.14 -30.61 20.21
C GLU A 277 12.48 -30.56 20.97
N GLY A 278 12.42 -30.60 22.32
CA GLY A 278 13.61 -30.81 23.17
C GLY A 278 14.39 -29.56 23.55
N VAL A 279 13.77 -28.38 23.48
CA VAL A 279 14.41 -27.12 23.82
C VAL A 279 13.83 -26.57 25.13
N GLU A 280 14.47 -26.89 26.24
CA GLU A 280 14.28 -26.23 27.54
C GLU A 280 15.40 -25.19 27.69
N PHE A 281 15.11 -23.93 27.37
CA PHE A 281 16.06 -22.85 27.62
C PHE A 281 15.59 -22.04 28.82
N GLU A 282 16.40 -22.05 29.88
CA GLU A 282 16.18 -21.22 31.07
C GLU A 282 16.65 -19.77 30.83
N ASP A 283 17.58 -19.53 29.89
CA ASP A 283 18.11 -18.20 29.56
C ASP A 283 17.49 -17.61 28.26
N PRO A 284 16.80 -16.45 28.35
CA PRO A 284 16.30 -15.71 27.19
C PRO A 284 17.38 -15.34 26.16
N ALA A 285 18.61 -15.05 26.60
CA ALA A 285 19.71 -14.68 25.71
C ALA A 285 20.20 -15.88 24.88
N GLU A 286 20.29 -17.07 25.47
CA GLU A 286 20.63 -18.30 24.77
C GLU A 286 19.54 -18.69 23.78
N THR A 287 18.27 -18.60 24.20
CA THR A 287 17.10 -18.82 23.35
C THR A 287 17.16 -17.94 22.10
N ARG A 288 17.44 -16.65 22.28
CA ARG A 288 17.53 -15.70 21.16
C ARG A 288 18.64 -16.09 20.18
N ARG A 289 19.85 -16.37 20.67
CA ARG A 289 21.00 -16.75 19.82
C ARG A 289 20.72 -18.04 19.05
N TYR A 290 20.02 -18.98 19.67
CA TYR A 290 19.60 -20.21 19.01
C TYR A 290 18.66 -19.93 17.84
N PHE A 291 17.61 -19.14 18.05
CA PHE A 291 16.67 -18.78 16.99
C PHE A 291 17.31 -17.92 15.89
N GLU A 292 18.20 -16.98 16.23
CA GLU A 292 18.95 -16.20 15.24
C GLU A 292 19.73 -17.12 14.29
N ARG A 293 20.41 -18.16 14.80
CA ARG A 293 21.11 -19.14 13.94
C ARG A 293 20.17 -19.94 13.03
N ILE A 294 19.01 -20.34 13.54
CA ILE A 294 17.99 -21.02 12.72
C ILE A 294 17.50 -20.10 11.62
N TYR A 295 17.21 -18.84 11.95
CA TYR A 295 16.76 -17.84 10.97
C TYR A 295 17.85 -17.54 9.93
N GLU A 296 19.12 -17.41 10.32
CA GLU A 296 20.24 -17.23 9.38
C GLU A 296 20.29 -18.35 8.35
N GLY A 297 20.24 -19.61 8.80
CA GLY A 297 20.24 -20.78 7.90
C GLY A 297 19.03 -20.79 6.96
N THR A 298 17.83 -20.57 7.52
CA THR A 298 16.58 -20.57 6.74
C THR A 298 16.56 -19.45 5.69
N ILE A 299 17.06 -18.26 6.03
CA ILE A 299 17.14 -17.12 5.10
C ILE A 299 18.14 -17.41 3.97
N ALA A 300 19.29 -18.01 4.29
CA ALA A 300 20.28 -18.38 3.29
C ALA A 300 19.72 -19.40 2.29
N ASP A 301 19.05 -20.45 2.80
CA ASP A 301 18.43 -21.49 1.97
C ASP A 301 17.33 -20.91 1.07
N LEU A 302 16.48 -20.03 1.61
CA LEU A 302 15.42 -19.36 0.84
C LEU A 302 15.99 -18.44 -0.24
N ALA A 303 17.07 -17.71 0.07
CA ALA A 303 17.72 -16.83 -0.90
C ALA A 303 18.31 -17.64 -2.07
N GLU A 304 18.95 -18.77 -1.79
CA GLU A 304 19.47 -19.68 -2.81
C GLU A 304 18.36 -20.26 -3.69
N GLN A 305 17.31 -20.80 -3.08
CA GLN A 305 16.17 -21.40 -3.79
C GLN A 305 15.45 -20.40 -4.71
N ASN A 306 15.36 -19.14 -4.29
CA ASN A 306 14.65 -18.08 -5.02
C ASN A 306 15.58 -17.22 -5.88
N LYS A 307 16.88 -17.58 -5.99
CA LYS A 307 17.91 -16.84 -6.77
C LYS A 307 18.04 -15.37 -6.37
N ILE A 308 17.86 -15.08 -5.08
CA ILE A 308 18.02 -13.74 -4.52
C ILE A 308 19.49 -13.57 -4.12
N SER A 309 20.16 -12.56 -4.69
CA SER A 309 21.54 -12.23 -4.29
C SER A 309 21.52 -11.47 -2.97
N ILE A 310 22.11 -12.06 -1.93
CA ILE A 310 22.18 -11.46 -0.59
C ILE A 310 23.53 -11.77 0.06
N GLY A 311 24.12 -10.78 0.72
CA GLY A 311 25.38 -10.95 1.44
C GLY A 311 25.22 -11.59 2.82
N TYR A 312 26.28 -12.18 3.37
CA TYR A 312 26.25 -12.76 4.72
C TYR A 312 25.81 -11.75 5.79
N ALA A 313 26.32 -10.52 5.74
CA ALA A 313 25.95 -9.47 6.69
C ALA A 313 24.45 -9.10 6.61
N GLU A 314 23.85 -9.16 5.41
CA GLU A 314 22.42 -8.92 5.23
C GLU A 314 21.59 -10.09 5.77
N VAL A 315 22.03 -11.33 5.57
CA VAL A 315 21.40 -12.51 6.18
C VAL A 315 21.35 -12.37 7.71
N GLN A 316 22.45 -11.99 8.34
CA GLN A 316 22.50 -11.75 9.79
C GLN A 316 21.57 -10.62 10.23
N LYS A 317 21.52 -9.52 9.45
CA LYS A 317 20.61 -8.40 9.71
C LYS A 317 19.15 -8.86 9.65
N LEU A 318 18.76 -9.61 8.62
CA LEU A 318 17.40 -10.13 8.47
C LEU A 318 17.05 -11.12 9.58
N ALA A 319 17.97 -12.01 9.96
CA ALA A 319 17.75 -12.95 11.05
C ALA A 319 17.47 -12.25 12.40
N LYS A 320 18.24 -11.19 12.70
CA LYS A 320 18.00 -10.34 13.88
C LYS A 320 16.64 -9.66 13.86
N ILE A 321 16.21 -9.20 12.68
CA ILE A 321 14.87 -8.62 12.50
C ILE A 321 13.79 -9.68 12.78
N VAL A 322 13.89 -10.89 12.21
CA VAL A 322 12.91 -11.96 12.52
C VAL A 322 12.90 -12.23 14.02
N ALA A 323 14.07 -12.41 14.64
CA ALA A 323 14.19 -12.69 16.07
C ALA A 323 13.55 -11.60 16.95
N ARG A 324 13.76 -10.31 16.62
CA ARG A 324 13.16 -9.16 17.33
C ARG A 324 11.64 -9.29 17.44
N TYR A 325 10.96 -9.74 16.38
CA TYR A 325 9.49 -9.81 16.35
C TYR A 325 8.91 -11.20 16.69
N THR A 326 9.72 -12.26 16.69
CA THR A 326 9.27 -13.61 17.08
C THR A 326 9.52 -13.85 18.56
N VAL A 327 10.78 -13.88 18.98
CA VAL A 327 11.21 -14.17 20.35
C VAL A 327 11.43 -12.91 21.19
N GLY A 328 11.78 -11.80 20.55
CA GLY A 328 11.98 -10.50 21.19
C GLY A 328 10.69 -9.71 21.45
N PHE A 329 10.85 -8.43 21.76
CA PHE A 329 9.75 -7.52 22.15
C PHE A 329 9.30 -6.58 21.01
N GLY A 330 9.67 -6.87 19.76
CA GLY A 330 9.34 -6.03 18.61
C GLY A 330 10.02 -4.66 18.70
N LEU A 331 9.30 -3.60 18.35
CA LEU A 331 9.82 -2.22 18.44
C LEU A 331 10.16 -1.80 19.86
N MET A 332 9.45 -2.34 20.87
CA MET A 332 9.72 -2.03 22.27
C MET A 332 11.14 -2.40 22.68
N GLU A 333 11.72 -3.44 22.08
CA GLU A 333 13.10 -3.81 22.33
C GLU A 333 14.07 -2.68 22.00
N VAL A 334 13.81 -1.96 20.91
CA VAL A 334 14.63 -0.83 20.47
C VAL A 334 14.42 0.35 21.41
N VAL A 335 13.17 0.67 21.72
CA VAL A 335 12.82 1.76 22.65
C VAL A 335 13.44 1.54 24.04
N LEU A 336 13.34 0.33 24.59
CA LEU A 336 13.91 0.00 25.91
C LEU A 336 15.44 -0.11 25.90
N SER A 337 16.06 -0.22 24.72
CA SER A 337 17.53 -0.18 24.58
C SER A 337 18.07 1.25 24.53
N ASP A 338 17.20 2.25 24.42
CA ASP A 338 17.58 3.66 24.47
C ASP A 338 17.84 4.05 25.93
N ASN A 339 19.11 4.33 26.26
CA ASN A 339 19.52 4.71 27.61
C ASN A 339 19.00 6.08 28.05
N LYS A 340 18.43 6.87 27.13
CA LYS A 340 17.78 8.14 27.43
C LYS A 340 16.29 7.98 27.74
N VAL A 341 15.69 6.82 27.50
CA VAL A 341 14.29 6.56 27.81
C VAL A 341 14.18 6.00 29.23
N THR A 342 13.39 6.64 30.10
CA THR A 342 13.19 6.21 31.49
C THR A 342 11.91 5.39 31.66
N ASP A 343 10.83 5.85 31.02
CA ASP A 343 9.49 5.27 31.16
C ASP A 343 8.81 5.18 29.80
N VAL A 344 8.00 4.15 29.60
CA VAL A 344 7.21 3.94 28.38
C VAL A 344 5.76 3.64 28.76
N TYR A 345 4.82 4.36 28.15
CA TYR A 345 3.39 4.29 28.41
C TYR A 345 2.64 3.82 27.17
N ILE A 346 1.79 2.80 27.34
CA ILE A 346 0.87 2.31 26.31
C ILE A 346 -0.54 2.43 26.86
N ASP A 347 -1.25 3.46 26.40
CA ASP A 347 -2.58 3.79 26.91
C ASP A 347 -3.70 2.97 26.28
N ALA A 348 -4.78 2.81 27.03
CA ALA A 348 -6.02 2.25 26.53
C ALA A 348 -6.91 3.35 25.90
N PRO A 349 -7.65 3.04 24.81
CA PRO A 349 -7.68 1.77 24.08
C PRO A 349 -6.47 1.58 23.15
N ILE A 350 -5.84 0.41 23.24
CA ILE A 350 -4.65 0.03 22.47
C ILE A 350 -4.98 0.06 20.96
N GLY A 351 -4.10 0.68 20.17
CA GLY A 351 -4.25 0.82 18.71
C GLY A 351 -4.84 2.14 18.26
N ARG A 352 -5.35 2.95 19.19
CA ARG A 352 -5.87 4.29 18.92
C ARG A 352 -4.85 5.41 19.16
N TYR A 353 -4.01 5.25 20.17
CA TYR A 353 -3.00 6.24 20.56
C TYR A 353 -1.59 5.74 20.28
N SER A 354 -0.70 6.68 19.99
CA SER A 354 0.73 6.42 19.95
C SER A 354 1.26 6.06 21.33
N VAL A 355 2.36 5.33 21.37
CA VAL A 355 3.12 5.10 22.59
C VAL A 355 3.70 6.44 23.05
N TYR A 356 3.64 6.72 24.35
CA TYR A 356 4.34 7.84 24.96
C TYR A 356 5.55 7.33 25.71
N LEU A 357 6.58 8.16 25.83
CA LEU A 357 7.74 7.85 26.65
C LEU A 357 8.23 9.09 27.39
N VAL A 358 9.02 8.87 28.43
CA VAL A 358 9.76 9.92 29.12
C VAL A 358 11.22 9.80 28.71
N HIS A 359 11.73 10.86 28.11
CA HIS A 359 13.10 11.00 27.65
C HIS A 359 13.88 11.92 28.61
N ALA A 360 15.08 11.52 29.00
CA ALA A 360 15.90 12.21 30.00
C ALA A 360 16.17 13.68 29.65
N ASP A 361 16.38 13.98 28.37
CA ASP A 361 16.67 15.35 27.89
C ASP A 361 15.43 16.14 27.45
N TYR A 362 14.32 15.46 27.11
CA TYR A 362 13.17 16.06 26.41
C TYR A 362 11.82 15.85 27.13
N GLU A 363 11.86 15.32 28.36
CA GLU A 363 10.68 15.02 29.17
C GLU A 363 9.70 14.10 28.42
N GLN A 364 8.39 14.42 28.44
CA GLN A 364 7.38 13.60 27.81
C GLN A 364 7.40 13.76 26.28
N CYS A 365 7.56 12.64 25.57
CA CYS A 365 7.53 12.57 24.12
C CYS A 365 6.39 11.68 23.60
N GLU A 366 5.72 12.14 22.54
CA GLU A 366 4.81 11.33 21.73
C GLU A 366 5.63 10.59 20.66
N THR A 367 5.47 9.26 20.55
CA THR A 367 6.21 8.48 19.55
C THR A 367 5.45 8.36 18.23
N ASN A 368 6.13 7.93 17.17
CA ASN A 368 5.47 7.49 15.93
C ASN A 368 5.00 6.01 15.97
N ILE A 369 5.03 5.35 17.13
CA ILE A 369 4.73 3.92 17.28
C ILE A 369 3.29 3.74 17.76
N VAL A 370 2.49 2.97 17.03
CA VAL A 370 1.13 2.59 17.41
C VAL A 370 1.02 1.08 17.51
N TYR A 371 0.80 0.58 18.73
CA TYR A 371 0.68 -0.85 19.02
C TYR A 371 -0.67 -1.42 18.63
N THR A 372 -0.69 -2.65 18.12
CA THR A 372 -1.95 -3.42 18.01
C THR A 372 -2.26 -4.16 19.30
N ILE A 373 -3.53 -4.49 19.51
CA ILE A 373 -3.98 -5.27 20.68
C ILE A 373 -3.23 -6.60 20.80
N ASP A 374 -3.02 -7.30 19.68
CA ASP A 374 -2.33 -8.59 19.69
C ASP A 374 -0.85 -8.47 20.03
N GLU A 375 -0.19 -7.42 19.55
CA GLU A 375 1.23 -7.18 19.84
C GLU A 375 1.42 -6.80 21.30
N ALA A 376 0.56 -5.93 21.84
CA ALA A 376 0.57 -5.60 23.25
C ALA A 376 0.33 -6.85 24.11
N ARG A 377 -0.62 -7.73 23.74
CA ARG A 377 -0.85 -9.00 24.43
C ARG A 377 0.36 -9.94 24.36
N SER A 378 0.96 -10.10 23.18
CA SER A 378 2.16 -10.92 22.98
C SER A 378 3.32 -10.41 23.84
N MET A 379 3.55 -9.10 23.83
CA MET A 379 4.58 -8.44 24.62
C MET A 379 4.33 -8.61 26.13
N ILE A 380 3.11 -8.38 26.62
CA ILE A 380 2.75 -8.58 28.04
C ILE A 380 2.96 -10.04 28.45
N SER A 381 2.58 -11.00 27.60
CA SER A 381 2.79 -12.41 27.87
C SER A 381 4.27 -12.76 27.99
N LYS A 382 5.13 -12.17 27.14
CA LYS A 382 6.58 -12.35 27.20
C LYS A 382 7.19 -11.71 28.43
N PHE A 383 6.79 -10.48 28.78
CA PHE A 383 7.24 -9.82 30.02
C PHE A 383 6.93 -10.67 31.25
N ARG A 384 5.72 -11.24 31.34
CA ARG A 384 5.33 -12.15 32.43
C ARG A 384 6.11 -13.47 32.49
N ALA A 385 6.68 -13.91 31.37
CA ALA A 385 7.48 -15.13 31.32
C ALA A 385 8.94 -14.88 31.74
N VAL A 386 9.41 -13.63 31.64
CA VAL A 386 10.77 -13.21 31.97
C VAL A 386 10.86 -12.52 33.35
N SER A 387 9.72 -12.06 33.89
CA SER A 387 9.57 -11.52 35.26
C SER A 387 9.21 -12.63 36.23
#